data_AF-A0A7J6WHV5-F1
#
_entry.id   AF-A0A7J6WHV5-F1
#
_cell.length_a   1.000
_cell.length_b   1.000
_cell.length_c   1.000
_cell.angle_alpha   90.00
_cell.angle_beta   90.00
_cell.angle_gamma   90.00
#
_symmetry.space_group_name_H-M   'P 1'
#
loop_
_entity.id
_entity.type
_entity.pdbx_description
1 polymer ?
#
loop_
_entity_poly.entity_id
_entity_poly.type
_entity_poly.pdbx_seq_one_letter_code
_entity_poly.pdbx_strand_id
1 'polypeptide(L)'
;ELEPSFNRTNLEAGDVGTQYRSGIYYYNEDQANLARQSMEMKQKELTEKIVTEIVPAKKFYRAEEYHQQYLEKGGGMGSKQSAEKGCNDPIRCYG
;
A
#
# COMPACT_ATOMS: atom_id res chain seq x y z
N GLU A 1 7.32 15.26 9.72
CA GLU A 1 6.41 14.13 9.46
C GLU A 1 6.93 13.35 8.26
N LEU A 2 6.73 12.03 8.21
CA LEU A 2 6.98 11.28 6.99
C LEU A 2 5.84 11.63 6.02
N GLU A 3 6.18 12.29 4.91
CA GLU A 3 5.23 12.57 3.84
C GLU A 3 4.53 11.27 3.41
N PRO A 4 3.20 11.28 3.24
CA PRO A 4 2.49 10.09 2.81
C PRO A 4 3.01 9.58 1.45
N SER A 5 3.21 8.27 1.33
CA SER A 5 3.86 7.66 0.16
C SER A 5 3.07 7.80 -1.14
N PHE A 6 1.75 7.97 -1.07
CA PHE A 6 0.88 8.15 -2.24
C PHE A 6 1.14 9.46 -3.02
N ASN A 7 1.96 10.38 -2.51
CA ASN A 7 2.41 11.58 -3.22
C ASN A 7 3.81 11.42 -3.84
N ARG A 8 4.49 10.27 -3.63
CA ARG A 8 5.84 10.00 -4.14
C ARG A 8 5.82 8.89 -5.20
N THR A 9 6.45 9.17 -6.33
CA THR A 9 6.52 8.21 -7.43
C THR A 9 7.61 7.16 -7.15
N ASN A 10 7.26 5.87 -7.23
CA ASN A 10 8.22 4.75 -7.12
C ASN A 10 9.00 4.73 -5.79
N LEU A 11 8.35 5.09 -4.67
CA LEU A 11 9.00 5.19 -3.37
C LEU A 11 8.03 4.92 -2.21
N GLU A 12 8.33 3.91 -1.40
CA GLU A 12 7.59 3.58 -0.18
C GLU A 12 8.58 3.43 0.98
N ALA A 13 8.39 4.12 2.11
CA ALA A 13 9.21 3.95 3.33
C ALA A 13 10.76 3.95 3.17
N GLY A 14 11.31 4.53 2.10
CA GLY A 14 12.76 4.54 1.79
C GLY A 14 13.19 3.57 0.68
N ASP A 15 12.30 2.66 0.26
CA ASP A 15 12.50 1.73 -0.84
C ASP A 15 12.21 2.40 -2.19
N VAL A 16 13.24 2.53 -3.03
CA VAL A 16 13.16 3.19 -4.34
C VAL A 16 13.07 2.15 -5.46
N GLY A 17 12.12 2.33 -6.38
CA GLY A 17 11.95 1.46 -7.54
C GLY A 17 10.51 1.38 -8.04
N THR A 18 10.33 1.04 -9.31
CA THR A 18 9.00 0.97 -9.95
C THR A 18 8.08 -0.08 -9.31
N GLN A 19 8.66 -1.07 -8.63
CA GLN A 19 7.94 -2.06 -7.82
C GLN A 19 7.28 -1.47 -6.56
N TYR A 20 7.67 -0.26 -6.13
CA TYR A 20 7.14 0.43 -4.95
C TYR A 20 6.21 1.59 -5.32
N ARG A 21 5.60 1.56 -6.51
CA ARG A 21 4.61 2.57 -6.91
C ARG A 21 3.29 2.34 -6.18
N SER A 22 2.61 3.43 -5.84
CA SER A 22 1.24 3.39 -5.33
C SER A 22 0.26 3.09 -6.46
N GLY A 23 -0.65 2.12 -6.25
CA GLY A 23 -1.65 1.75 -7.25
C GLY A 23 -2.88 1.05 -6.66
N ILE A 24 -4.03 1.28 -7.30
CA ILE A 24 -5.30 0.61 -7.06
C ILE A 24 -5.69 -0.15 -8.33
N TYR A 25 -5.81 -1.47 -8.22
CA TYR A 25 -6.09 -2.37 -9.33
C TYR A 25 -7.52 -2.91 -9.23
N TYR A 26 -8.43 -2.40 -10.06
CA TYR A 26 -9.87 -2.71 -9.95
C TYR A 26 -10.30 -3.91 -10.81
N TYR A 27 -11.31 -4.65 -10.34
CA TYR A 27 -11.91 -5.79 -11.06
C TYR A 27 -13.22 -5.43 -11.77
N ASN A 28 -13.85 -4.31 -11.41
CA ASN A 28 -15.08 -3.81 -12.02
C ASN A 28 -15.16 -2.27 -11.95
N GLU A 29 -16.12 -1.70 -12.67
CA GLU A 29 -16.30 -0.24 -12.74
C GLU A 29 -16.75 0.38 -11.42
N ASP A 30 -17.51 -0.34 -10.59
CA ASP A 30 -17.93 0.15 -9.28
C ASP A 30 -16.71 0.40 -8.38
N GLN A 31 -15.76 -0.54 -8.35
CA GLN A 31 -14.48 -0.37 -7.66
C GLN A 31 -13.67 0.80 -8.24
N ALA A 32 -13.65 0.96 -9.57
CA ALA A 32 -12.96 2.08 -10.22
C ALA A 32 -13.54 3.43 -9.80
N ASN A 33 -14.87 3.53 -9.75
CA ASN A 33 -15.58 4.75 -9.34
C ASN A 33 -15.34 5.08 -7.87
N LEU A 34 -15.44 4.09 -6.98
CA LEU A 34 -15.17 4.26 -5.56
C LEU A 34 -13.71 4.67 -5.30
N ALA A 35 -12.76 4.08 -6.02
CA ALA A 35 -11.34 4.43 -5.92
C ALA A 35 -11.08 5.89 -6.32
N ARG A 36 -11.65 6.34 -7.44
CA ARG A 36 -11.52 7.74 -7.90
C ARG A 36 -12.14 8.72 -6.91
N GLN A 37 -13.35 8.44 -6.43
CA GLN A 37 -14.02 9.27 -5.42
C GLN A 37 -13.20 9.35 -4.13
N SER A 38 -12.65 8.23 -3.66
CA SER A 38 -11.78 8.20 -2.48
C SER A 38 -10.51 9.03 -2.67
N MET A 39 -9.86 8.91 -3.83
CA MET A 39 -8.69 9.71 -4.17
C MET A 39 -9.01 11.20 -4.22
N GLU A 40 -10.13 11.60 -4.84
CA GLU A 40 -10.56 13.00 -4.91
C GLU A 40 -10.87 13.58 -3.54
N MET A 41 -11.52 12.81 -2.66
CA MET A 41 -11.76 13.22 -1.27
C MET A 41 -10.44 13.42 -0.53
N LYS A 42 -9.51 12.48 -0.66
CA LYS A 42 -8.22 12.55 0.04
C LYS A 42 -7.33 13.68 -0.49
N GLN A 43 -7.34 13.93 -1.80
CA GLN A 43 -6.58 15.00 -2.43
C GLN A 43 -6.94 16.38 -1.88
N LYS A 44 -8.19 16.60 -1.45
CA LYS A 44 -8.61 17.89 -0.85
C LYS A 44 -7.93 18.18 0.49
N GLU A 45 -7.43 17.15 1.18
CA GLU A 45 -6.72 17.28 2.45
C GLU A 45 -5.20 17.51 2.25
N LEU A 46 -4.71 17.47 1.01
CA LEU A 46 -3.29 17.43 0.69
C LEU A 46 -2.91 18.55 -0.27
N THR A 47 -1.80 19.22 0.02
CA THR A 47 -1.22 20.22 -0.89
C THR A 47 -0.54 19.55 -2.08
N GLU A 48 0.15 18.44 -1.82
CA GLU A 48 0.84 17.67 -2.85
C GLU A 48 -0.12 16.75 -3.61
N LYS A 49 0.16 16.57 -4.90
CA LYS A 49 -0.67 15.75 -5.78
C LYS A 49 -0.46 14.26 -5.48
N ILE A 50 -1.56 13.52 -5.36
CA ILE A 50 -1.57 12.06 -5.31
C ILE A 50 -1.16 11.49 -6.67
N VAL A 51 -0.20 10.57 -6.66
CA VAL A 51 0.35 9.91 -7.86
C VAL A 51 -0.10 8.45 -8.01
N THR A 52 -1.00 7.97 -7.15
CA THR A 52 -1.58 6.62 -7.20
C THR A 52 -2.23 6.33 -8.55
N GLU A 53 -1.81 5.25 -9.21
CA GLU A 53 -2.46 4.80 -10.45
C GLU A 53 -3.78 4.07 -10.16
N ILE A 54 -4.82 4.29 -10.97
CA ILE A 54 -6.10 3.56 -10.87
C ILE A 54 -6.37 2.90 -12.22
N VAL A 55 -6.08 1.60 -12.32
CA VAL A 55 -6.10 0.86 -13.60
C VAL A 55 -6.74 -0.54 -13.43
N PRO A 56 -7.22 -1.17 -14.52
CA PRO A 56 -7.77 -2.53 -14.42
C PRO A 56 -6.76 -3.52 -13.87
N ALA A 57 -7.21 -4.45 -13.04
CA ALA A 57 -6.41 -5.55 -12.54
C ALA A 57 -5.92 -6.42 -13.71
N LYS A 58 -4.62 -6.74 -13.69
CA LYS A 58 -3.97 -7.66 -14.63
C LYS A 58 -3.71 -8.99 -13.92
N LYS A 59 -3.06 -9.91 -14.63
CA LYS A 59 -2.62 -11.19 -14.07
C LYS A 59 -1.79 -10.96 -12.81
N PHE A 60 -2.22 -11.56 -11.70
CA PHE A 60 -1.52 -11.54 -10.44
C PHE A 60 -0.57 -12.74 -10.35
N TYR A 61 0.70 -12.48 -10.06
CA TYR A 61 1.71 -13.50 -9.81
C TYR A 61 1.96 -13.54 -8.30
N ARG A 62 1.57 -14.64 -7.65
CA ARG A 62 1.79 -14.83 -6.21
C ARG A 62 3.28 -14.91 -5.93
N ALA A 63 3.77 -14.09 -5.00
CA ALA A 63 5.14 -14.14 -4.51
C ALA A 63 5.43 -15.44 -3.73
N GLU A 64 6.71 -15.75 -3.57
CA GLU A 64 7.22 -16.91 -2.84
C GLU A 64 6.72 -16.98 -1.40
N GLU A 65 6.66 -18.18 -0.83
CA GLU A 65 6.03 -18.42 0.46
C GLU A 65 6.70 -17.70 1.64
N TYR A 66 8.00 -17.39 1.55
CA TYR A 66 8.70 -16.63 2.57
C TYR A 66 8.29 -15.16 2.64
N HIS A 67 7.69 -14.61 1.56
CA HIS A 67 7.14 -13.25 1.56
C HIS A 67 5.74 -13.17 2.20
N GLN A 68 5.04 -14.29 2.30
CA GLN A 68 3.65 -14.35 2.73
C GLN A 68 3.57 -14.22 4.25
N GLN A 69 2.72 -13.30 4.75
CA GLN A 69 2.57 -13.00 6.19
C GLN A 69 3.91 -12.73 6.91
N TYR A 70 4.86 -12.09 6.22
CA TYR A 70 6.23 -11.89 6.72
C TYR A 70 6.30 -11.23 8.11
N LEU A 71 5.51 -10.17 8.35
CA LEU A 71 5.48 -9.45 9.64
C LEU A 71 4.80 -10.26 10.76
N GLU A 72 3.76 -11.03 10.45
CA GLU A 72 3.13 -11.95 11.40
C GLU A 72 4.07 -13.11 11.78
N LYS A 73 4.91 -13.55 10.84
CA LYS A 73 5.93 -14.58 11.02
C LYS A 73 7.15 -14.07 11.82
N GLY A 74 7.25 -12.77 12.08
CA GLY A 74 8.31 -12.16 12.92
C GLY A 74 9.19 -11.13 12.22
N GLY A 75 9.02 -10.93 10.91
CA GLY A 75 9.85 -10.01 10.14
C GLY A 75 11.35 -10.30 10.23
N GLY A 76 12.19 -9.30 9.98
CA GLY A 76 13.65 -9.40 10.02
C GLY A 76 14.22 -9.42 11.44
N MET A 77 13.45 -8.99 12.44
CA MET A 77 13.88 -8.90 13.85
C MET A 77 13.33 -10.02 14.74
N GLY A 78 12.50 -10.92 14.21
CA GLY A 78 11.83 -11.99 14.96
C GLY A 78 10.65 -11.53 15.83
N SER A 79 10.34 -10.24 15.86
CA SER A 79 9.24 -9.65 16.62
C SER A 79 7.95 -9.64 15.81
N LYS A 80 7.02 -10.53 16.13
CA LYS A 80 5.74 -10.66 15.43
C LYS A 80 4.88 -9.40 15.58
N GLN A 81 4.14 -9.07 14.53
CA GLN A 81 3.10 -8.04 14.55
C GLN A 81 1.73 -8.70 14.38
N SER A 82 0.73 -8.25 15.16
CA SER A 82 -0.62 -8.83 15.14
C SER A 82 -1.36 -8.50 13.84
N ALA A 83 -2.03 -9.49 13.28
CA ALA A 83 -2.95 -9.34 12.14
C ALA A 83 -4.42 -9.54 12.54
N GLU A 84 -4.71 -9.50 13.84
CA GLU A 84 -6.08 -9.55 14.33
C GLU A 84 -6.90 -8.38 13.75
N LYS A 85 -8.15 -8.68 13.38
CA LYS A 85 -9.06 -7.67 12.85
C LYS A 85 -9.29 -6.59 13.89
N GLY A 86 -9.05 -5.33 13.51
CA GLY A 86 -9.20 -4.18 14.41
C GLY A 86 -7.98 -3.90 15.29
N CYS A 87 -6.86 -4.61 15.11
CA CYS A 87 -5.58 -4.22 15.69
C CYS A 87 -5.21 -2.80 15.22
N ASN A 88 -4.86 -1.93 16.16
CA ASN A 88 -4.44 -0.55 15.90
C ASN A 88 -2.98 -0.30 16.33
N ASP A 89 -2.22 -1.38 16.60
CA ASP A 89 -0.79 -1.27 16.91
C ASP A 89 -0.04 -0.69 15.70
N PRO A 90 0.93 0.22 15.91
CA PRO A 90 1.71 0.78 14.81
C PRO A 90 2.48 -0.31 14.04
N ILE A 91 2.23 -0.41 12.74
CA ILE A 91 2.92 -1.36 11.87
C ILE A 91 4.36 -0.88 11.63
N ARG A 92 5.33 -1.78 11.86
CA ARG A 92 6.76 -1.56 11.58
C ARG A 92 7.12 -2.18 10.24
N CYS A 93 7.86 -1.44 9.41
CA CYS A 93 8.13 -1.80 8.01
C CYS A 93 8.77 -3.18 7.84
N TYR A 94 9.70 -3.57 8.73
CA TYR A 94 10.52 -4.77 8.53
C TYR A 94 10.48 -5.76 9.69
N GLY A 95 9.63 -5.56 10.70
CA GLY A 95 9.62 -6.35 11.94
C GLY A 95 9.73 -5.49 13.18
#